data_AF-A0A182EK14-F1
#
_entry.id   AF-A0A182EK14-F1
#
_cell.length_a   1.000
_cell.length_b   1.000
_cell.length_c   1.000
_cell.angle_alpha   90.00
_cell.angle_beta   90.00
_cell.angle_gamma   90.00
#
_symmetry.space_group_name_H-M   'P 1'
#
loop_
_entity.id
_entity.type
_entity.pdbx_description
1 polymer ?
#
loop_
_entity_poly.entity_id
_entity_poly.type
_entity_poly.pdbx_seq_one_letter_code
_entity_poly.pdbx_strand_id
1 'polypeptide(L)'
;AFHYLTDSGGIDTEETYPYQAYQYACRYSNAKLGTSIYGARQLPEGDELQLQAAVATIGPISVAINASFMRFYKSGLNHAVLAVGYGTEYMKFGNGTRRLLDYWLIKNSWGENWGNGGYFKLARNQNNMCGIGFDSCYPLVY
;
A
#
# COMPACT_ATOMS: atom_id res chain seq x y z
N ALA A 1 5.05 4.37 -11.47
CA ALA A 1 6.16 3.48 -11.07
C ALA A 1 6.18 2.20 -11.90
N PHE A 2 5.11 1.39 -11.91
CA PHE A 2 5.12 0.13 -12.66
C PHE A 2 5.37 0.29 -14.17
N HIS A 3 4.79 1.30 -14.83
CA HIS A 3 5.11 1.57 -16.25
C HIS A 3 6.61 1.76 -16.50
N TYR A 4 7.30 2.53 -15.65
CA TYR A 4 8.75 2.69 -15.75
C TYR A 4 9.49 1.34 -15.68
N LEU A 5 9.06 0.43 -14.81
CA LEU A 5 9.70 -0.88 -14.67
C LEU A 5 9.48 -1.79 -15.89
N THR A 6 8.31 -1.70 -16.52
CA THR A 6 8.04 -2.39 -17.78
C THR A 6 8.95 -1.86 -18.89
N ASP A 7 9.13 -0.53 -18.95
CA ASP A 7 9.92 0.12 -20.01
C ASP A 7 11.44 -0.01 -19.78
N SER A 8 11.91 0.06 -18.53
CA SER A 8 13.34 -0.02 -18.17
C SER A 8 13.88 -1.45 -18.18
N GLY A 9 12.99 -2.45 -18.09
CA GLY A 9 13.37 -3.85 -17.91
C GLY A 9 13.63 -4.25 -16.45
N GLY A 10 13.37 -3.37 -15.49
CA GLY A 10 13.32 -3.71 -14.07
C GLY A 10 13.81 -2.63 -13.11
N ILE A 11 14.06 -3.05 -11.86
CA ILE A 11 14.49 -2.20 -10.73
C ILE A 11 15.70 -2.79 -10.02
N ASP A 12 16.57 -1.93 -9.51
CA ASP A 12 17.72 -2.32 -8.68
C ASP A 12 17.28 -2.73 -7.26
N THR A 13 18.16 -3.43 -6.54
CA THR A 13 17.94 -3.73 -5.11
C THR A 13 18.21 -2.53 -4.21
N GLU A 14 17.60 -2.47 -3.03
CA GLU A 14 17.87 -1.41 -2.03
C GLU A 14 19.35 -1.35 -1.63
N GLU A 15 20.03 -2.50 -1.54
CA GLU A 15 21.47 -2.56 -1.23
C GLU A 15 22.32 -1.83 -2.28
N THR A 16 21.89 -1.90 -3.55
CA THR A 16 22.68 -1.40 -4.68
C THR A 16 22.28 0.01 -5.12
N TYR A 17 21.04 0.41 -4.82
CA TYR A 17 20.51 1.74 -5.00
C TYR A 17 19.73 2.19 -3.74
N PRO A 18 20.43 2.54 -2.65
CA PRO A 18 19.79 2.86 -1.38
C PRO A 18 18.99 4.17 -1.44
N TYR A 19 17.88 4.22 -0.71
CA TYR A 19 17.05 5.41 -0.56
C TYR A 19 17.81 6.53 0.15
N GLN A 20 17.84 7.72 -0.45
CA GLN A 20 18.60 8.87 0.07
C GLN A 20 17.73 10.03 0.56
N ALA A 21 16.40 9.89 0.52
CA ALA A 21 15.45 10.96 0.85
C ALA A 21 15.68 12.30 0.12
N TYR A 22 16.37 12.26 -1.02
CA TYR A 22 16.66 13.40 -1.88
C TYR A 22 16.68 12.96 -3.34
N GLN A 23 16.29 13.85 -4.25
CA GLN A 23 16.25 13.55 -5.67
C GLN A 23 17.61 13.82 -6.33
N TYR A 24 18.24 12.73 -6.78
CA TYR A 24 19.50 12.76 -7.54
C TYR A 24 19.26 12.38 -9.00
N ALA A 25 20.30 12.53 -9.82
CA ALA A 25 20.31 11.96 -11.17
C ALA A 25 20.07 10.44 -11.11
N CYS A 26 19.35 9.91 -12.10
CA CYS A 26 19.09 8.48 -12.23
C CYS A 26 20.42 7.74 -12.46
N ARG A 27 20.65 6.69 -11.67
CA ARG A 27 21.85 5.83 -11.74
C ARG A 27 21.52 4.37 -12.03
N TYR A 28 20.31 4.12 -12.56
CA TYR A 28 19.82 2.77 -12.83
C TYR A 28 20.80 2.00 -13.72
N SER A 29 21.04 0.73 -13.40
CA SER A 29 21.92 -0.14 -14.18
C SER A 29 21.43 -1.59 -14.17
N ASN A 30 21.24 -2.18 -15.35
CA ASN A 30 20.82 -3.58 -15.49
C ASN A 30 21.79 -4.60 -14.86
N ALA A 31 23.00 -4.18 -14.46
CA ALA A 31 23.96 -5.04 -13.78
C ALA A 31 23.53 -5.45 -12.35
N LYS A 32 22.58 -4.75 -11.74
CA LYS A 32 22.18 -4.93 -10.34
C LYS A 32 20.68 -5.16 -10.17
N LEU A 33 20.09 -5.84 -11.15
CA LEU A 33 18.66 -6.10 -11.23
C LEU A 33 18.16 -6.87 -10.00
N GLY A 34 17.25 -6.26 -9.25
CA GLY A 34 16.51 -6.89 -8.16
C GLY A 34 15.28 -7.64 -8.65
N THR A 35 14.49 -7.03 -9.53
CA THR A 35 13.34 -7.69 -10.17
C THR A 35 12.92 -6.99 -11.45
N SER A 36 12.07 -7.66 -12.23
CA SER A 36 11.41 -7.11 -13.43
C SER A 36 9.94 -7.47 -13.42
N ILE A 37 9.14 -6.66 -14.13
CA ILE A 37 7.70 -6.89 -14.29
C ILE A 37 7.36 -6.81 -15.78
N TYR A 38 6.33 -7.53 -16.19
CA TYR A 38 5.82 -7.42 -17.57
C TYR A 38 4.57 -6.55 -17.67
N GLY A 39 4.00 -6.12 -16.54
CA GLY A 39 2.84 -5.26 -16.51
C GLY A 39 2.36 -4.93 -15.11
N ALA A 40 1.23 -4.25 -15.03
CA ALA A 40 0.52 -4.00 -13.79
C ALA A 40 -0.97 -4.15 -14.03
N ARG A 41 -1.70 -4.52 -12.97
CA ARG A 41 -3.14 -4.65 -12.99
C ARG A 41 -3.76 -3.67 -12.01
N GLN A 42 -4.60 -2.78 -12.55
CA GLN A 42 -5.50 -1.94 -11.76
C GLN A 42 -6.73 -2.77 -11.38
N LEU A 43 -7.19 -2.64 -10.14
CA LEU A 43 -8.45 -3.22 -9.69
C LEU A 43 -9.63 -2.29 -10.00
N PRO A 44 -10.87 -2.80 -10.06
CA PRO A 44 -12.05 -1.96 -10.22
C PRO A 44 -12.17 -0.91 -9.12
N GLU A 45 -12.43 0.33 -9.52
CA GLU A 45 -12.51 1.47 -8.63
C GLU A 45 -13.63 1.28 -7.58
N GLY A 46 -13.27 1.40 -6.31
CA GLY A 46 -14.19 1.34 -5.18
C GLY A 46 -14.70 -0.06 -4.81
N ASP A 47 -14.22 -1.11 -5.49
CA ASP A 47 -14.64 -2.49 -5.22
C ASP A 47 -13.77 -3.13 -4.12
N GLU A 48 -14.16 -2.91 -2.85
CA GLU A 48 -13.48 -3.50 -1.69
C GLU A 48 -13.48 -5.04 -1.72
N LEU A 49 -14.44 -5.68 -2.40
CA LEU A 49 -14.50 -7.14 -2.52
C LEU A 49 -13.42 -7.65 -3.49
N GLN A 50 -13.23 -6.98 -4.63
CA GLN A 50 -12.13 -7.31 -5.55
C GLN A 50 -10.76 -7.02 -4.92
N LEU A 51 -10.64 -5.91 -4.18
CA LEU A 51 -9.45 -5.65 -3.36
C LEU A 51 -9.19 -6.78 -2.36
N GLN A 52 -10.24 -7.28 -1.70
CA GLN A 52 -10.11 -8.37 -0.72
C GLN A 52 -9.63 -9.65 -1.39
N ALA A 53 -10.25 -10.00 -2.52
CA ALA A 53 -9.86 -11.17 -3.30
C ALA A 53 -8.41 -11.07 -3.79
N ALA A 54 -7.98 -9.90 -4.26
CA ALA A 54 -6.60 -9.67 -4.69
C ALA A 54 -5.61 -9.81 -3.53
N VAL A 55 -5.91 -9.22 -2.37
CA VAL A 55 -5.07 -9.37 -1.16
C VAL A 55 -4.95 -10.85 -0.75
N ALA A 56 -6.04 -11.62 -0.86
CA ALA A 56 -6.05 -13.03 -0.49
C ALA A 56 -5.32 -13.97 -1.47
N THR A 57 -5.40 -13.68 -2.78
CA THR A 57 -4.99 -14.62 -3.84
C THR A 57 -3.71 -14.21 -4.57
N ILE A 58 -3.39 -12.91 -4.59
CA ILE A 58 -2.18 -12.36 -5.23
C ILE A 58 -1.14 -12.00 -4.17
N GLY A 59 -1.58 -11.42 -3.05
CA GLY A 59 -0.72 -10.95 -1.97
C GLY A 59 -0.83 -9.44 -1.78
N PRO A 60 0.23 -8.76 -1.31
CA PRO A 60 0.16 -7.34 -0.98
C PRO A 60 -0.21 -6.45 -2.17
N ILE A 61 -1.21 -5.56 -1.98
CA ILE A 61 -1.72 -4.67 -3.03
C ILE A 61 -1.36 -3.21 -2.70
N SER A 62 -0.84 -2.48 -3.67
CA SER A 62 -0.60 -1.04 -3.53
C SER A 62 -1.94 -0.31 -3.57
N VAL A 63 -2.20 0.55 -2.59
CA VAL A 63 -3.44 1.32 -2.47
C VAL A 63 -3.15 2.78 -2.14
N ALA A 64 -3.96 3.69 -2.65
CA ALA A 64 -3.97 5.08 -2.20
C ALA A 64 -5.03 5.29 -1.13
N ILE A 65 -4.70 6.07 -0.09
CA ILE A 65 -5.66 6.48 0.93
C ILE A 65 -5.58 7.98 1.19
N ASN A 66 -6.69 8.56 1.62
CA ASN A 66 -6.71 9.88 2.23
C ASN A 66 -6.15 9.81 3.65
N ALA A 67 -4.91 10.28 3.80
CA ALA A 67 -4.16 10.28 5.04
C ALA A 67 -4.33 11.58 5.85
N SER A 68 -5.25 12.48 5.47
CA SER A 68 -5.42 13.80 6.12
C SER A 68 -5.64 13.73 7.64
N PHE A 69 -6.21 12.63 8.13
CA PHE A 69 -6.46 12.39 9.56
C PHE A 69 -5.37 11.54 10.24
N MET A 70 -4.33 11.12 9.52
CA MET A 70 -3.23 10.34 10.08
C MET A 70 -2.25 11.27 10.81
N ARG A 71 -1.90 10.90 12.04
CA ARG A 71 -0.96 11.67 12.86
C ARG A 71 0.40 11.77 12.17
N PHE A 72 0.90 13.00 12.06
CA PHE A 72 2.14 13.40 11.37
C PHE A 72 2.08 13.44 9.83
N TYR A 73 0.91 13.23 9.23
CA TYR A 73 0.73 13.55 7.83
C TYR A 73 0.83 15.06 7.60
N LYS A 74 1.70 15.50 6.69
CA LYS A 74 2.01 16.93 6.51
C LYS A 74 1.17 17.58 5.41
N SER A 75 0.91 16.90 4.29
CA SER A 75 0.11 17.41 3.16
C SER A 75 -0.03 16.38 2.05
N GLY A 76 -0.98 16.62 1.14
CA GLY A 76 -1.35 15.78 0.01
C GLY A 76 -2.76 15.23 0.19
N LEU A 77 -3.44 14.86 -0.90
CA LEU A 77 -4.76 14.23 -0.80
C LEU A 77 -4.66 12.70 -0.73
N ASN A 78 -3.57 12.14 -1.26
CA ASN A 78 -3.39 10.70 -1.44
C ASN A 78 -2.02 10.27 -0.90
N HIS A 79 -2.01 9.26 -0.03
CA HIS A 79 -0.82 8.59 0.49
C HIS A 79 -0.80 7.15 -0.01
N ALA A 80 0.29 6.73 -0.65
CA ALA A 80 0.46 5.37 -1.16
C ALA A 80 0.93 4.45 -0.03
N VAL A 81 0.19 3.37 0.21
CA VAL A 81 0.45 2.36 1.23
C VAL A 81 0.21 0.96 0.66
N LEU A 82 0.50 -0.07 1.45
CA LEU A 82 0.36 -1.45 1.02
C LEU A 82 -0.69 -2.17 1.89
N ALA A 83 -1.76 -2.64 1.27
CA ALA A 83 -2.71 -3.55 1.90
C ALA A 83 -2.11 -4.96 1.91
N VAL A 84 -1.76 -5.46 3.10
CA VAL A 84 -1.02 -6.74 3.27
C VAL A 84 -1.86 -7.85 3.87
N GLY A 85 -3.09 -7.54 4.28
CA GLY A 85 -4.00 -8.50 4.89
C GLY A 85 -5.31 -7.86 5.28
N TYR A 86 -6.22 -8.66 5.82
CA TYR A 86 -7.49 -8.21 6.36
C TYR A 86 -7.98 -9.16 7.44
N GLY A 87 -8.94 -8.72 8.23
CA GLY A 87 -9.55 -9.56 9.25
C GLY A 87 -10.82 -8.93 9.81
N THR A 88 -11.25 -9.49 10.93
CA THR A 88 -12.41 -9.03 11.70
C THR A 88 -12.07 -9.13 13.18
N GLU A 89 -12.30 -8.08 13.96
CA GLU A 89 -12.05 -8.08 15.40
C GLU A 89 -12.98 -7.16 16.18
N TYR A 90 -13.09 -7.40 17.50
CA TYR A 90 -13.84 -6.51 18.38
C TYR A 90 -13.05 -5.23 18.66
N MET A 91 -13.56 -4.09 18.20
CA MET A 91 -12.99 -2.78 18.50
C MET A 91 -13.83 -2.07 19.57
N LYS A 92 -13.16 -1.47 20.55
CA LYS A 92 -13.78 -0.64 21.59
C LYS A 92 -13.84 0.81 21.12
N PHE A 93 -15.05 1.38 21.10
CA PHE A 93 -15.29 2.77 20.76
C PHE A 93 -15.18 3.68 22.00
N GLY A 94 -15.03 4.98 21.77
CA GLY A 94 -14.91 5.99 22.83
C GLY A 94 -16.10 6.03 23.81
N ASN A 95 -17.28 5.58 23.38
CA ASN A 95 -18.46 5.44 24.23
C ASN A 95 -18.48 4.13 25.06
N GLY A 96 -17.39 3.37 25.06
CA GLY A 96 -17.27 2.10 25.80
C GLY A 96 -17.87 0.88 25.10
N THR A 97 -18.63 1.06 24.01
CA THR A 97 -19.20 -0.07 23.26
C THR A 97 -18.13 -0.85 22.51
N ARG A 98 -18.34 -2.15 22.37
CA ARG A 98 -17.50 -3.02 21.52
C ARG A 98 -18.34 -3.49 20.35
N ARG A 99 -17.79 -3.40 19.15
CA ARG A 99 -18.42 -3.95 17.95
C ARG A 99 -17.40 -4.75 17.16
N LEU A 100 -17.88 -5.82 16.55
CA LEU A 100 -17.11 -6.60 15.61
C LEU A 100 -16.97 -5.75 14.33
N LEU A 101 -15.74 -5.48 13.89
CA LEU A 101 -15.45 -4.66 12.72
C LEU A 101 -14.45 -5.36 11.81
N ASP A 102 -14.72 -5.26 10.53
CA ASP A 102 -13.79 -5.64 9.48
C ASP A 102 -12.68 -4.60 9.33
N TYR A 103 -11.46 -5.07 9.10
CA TYR A 103 -10.32 -4.19 8.87
C TYR A 103 -9.41 -4.67 7.74
N TRP A 104 -8.71 -3.71 7.14
CA TRP A 104 -7.51 -3.89 6.34
C TRP A 104 -6.28 -3.76 7.23
N LEU A 105 -5.32 -4.67 7.09
CA LEU A 105 -3.98 -4.51 7.66
C LEU A 105 -3.12 -3.77 6.63
N ILE A 106 -2.67 -2.58 7.00
CA ILE A 106 -1.93 -1.68 6.11
C ILE A 106 -0.49 -1.53 6.60
N LYS A 107 0.48 -1.74 5.71
CA LYS A 107 1.89 -1.39 5.93
C LYS A 107 2.14 0.03 5.47
N ASN A 108 2.72 0.85 6.37
CA ASN A 108 3.09 2.23 6.10
C ASN A 108 4.59 2.36 5.77
N SER A 109 5.02 3.55 5.33
CA SER A 109 6.40 3.89 4.94
C SER A 109 7.08 4.88 5.89
N TRP A 110 6.51 5.12 7.08
CA TRP A 110 7.03 6.09 8.07
C TRP A 110 7.88 5.45 9.18
N GLY A 111 8.46 4.29 8.90
CA GLY A 111 9.29 3.53 9.83
C GLY A 111 8.50 2.73 10.86
N GLU A 112 9.20 1.81 11.51
CA GLU A 112 8.59 0.82 12.43
C GLU A 112 8.13 1.45 13.75
N ASN A 113 8.70 2.59 14.13
CA ASN A 113 8.31 3.34 15.34
C ASN A 113 6.94 4.03 15.21
N TRP A 114 6.36 4.06 14.01
CA TRP A 114 5.04 4.65 13.78
C TRP A 114 3.94 3.58 13.83
N GLY A 115 2.82 3.90 14.47
CA GLY A 115 1.68 2.98 14.58
C GLY A 115 2.01 1.74 15.39
N ASN A 116 1.63 0.57 14.87
CA ASN A 116 1.96 -0.73 15.47
C ASN A 116 3.06 -1.40 14.63
N GLY A 117 4.33 -1.09 14.94
CA GLY A 117 5.48 -1.66 14.20
C GLY A 117 5.56 -1.21 12.74
N GLY A 118 5.07 -0.01 12.40
CA GLY A 118 4.95 0.48 11.02
C GLY A 118 3.62 0.16 10.33
N TYR A 119 2.70 -0.50 11.02
CA TYR A 119 1.40 -0.91 10.50
C TYR A 119 0.25 -0.18 11.19
N PHE A 120 -0.91 -0.17 10.53
CA PHE A 120 -2.17 0.24 11.14
C PHE A 120 -3.33 -0.55 10.55
N LYS A 121 -4.47 -0.50 11.25
CA LYS A 121 -5.73 -1.08 10.79
C LYS A 121 -6.62 0.03 10.25
N LEU A 122 -7.15 -0.17 9.04
CA LEU A 122 -8.13 0.71 8.43
C LEU A 122 -9.47 -0.03 8.36
N ALA A 123 -10.58 0.67 8.61
CA ALA A 123 -11.90 0.04 8.54
C ALA A 123 -12.18 -0.49 7.12
N ARG A 124 -12.64 -1.72 7.02
CA ARG A 124 -13.03 -2.39 5.76
C ARG A 124 -14.55 -2.53 5.71
N ASN A 125 -15.13 -2.53 4.51
CA ASN A 125 -16.58 -2.61 4.31
C ASN A 125 -17.31 -1.44 5.00
N GLN A 126 -16.69 -0.26 4.99
CA GLN A 126 -17.22 0.97 5.58
C GLN A 126 -17.25 2.08 4.53
N ASN A 127 -17.87 1.78 3.39
CA ASN A 127 -18.04 2.68 2.25
C ASN A 127 -16.70 3.25 1.73
N ASN A 128 -15.73 2.38 1.41
CA ASN A 128 -14.38 2.77 0.99
C ASN A 128 -13.76 3.77 1.97
N MET A 129 -13.62 3.39 3.24
CA MET A 129 -13.03 4.26 4.26
C MET A 129 -11.68 4.80 3.77
N CYS A 130 -11.50 6.12 3.86
CA CYS A 130 -10.34 6.84 3.34
C CYS A 130 -10.05 6.62 1.83
N GLY A 131 -11.00 6.11 1.05
CA GLY A 131 -10.86 5.87 -0.38
C GLY A 131 -10.00 4.68 -0.76
N ILE A 132 -9.74 3.73 0.15
CA ILE A 132 -8.77 2.63 -0.06
C ILE A 132 -9.00 1.83 -1.36
N GLY A 133 -10.25 1.63 -1.78
CA GLY A 133 -10.57 0.88 -2.99
C GLY A 133 -10.50 1.69 -4.29
N PHE A 134 -10.33 3.02 -4.25
CA PHE A 134 -10.45 3.85 -5.46
C PHE A 134 -9.22 3.79 -6.37
N ASP A 135 -8.03 3.72 -5.80
CA ASP A 135 -6.80 3.53 -6.57
C ASP A 135 -6.00 2.39 -5.96
N SER A 136 -6.13 1.21 -6.58
CA SER A 136 -5.47 -0.01 -6.13
C SER A 136 -4.93 -0.81 -7.30
N CYS A 137 -3.67 -1.21 -7.19
CA CYS A 137 -2.96 -1.93 -8.24
C CYS A 137 -1.88 -2.86 -7.70
N TYR A 138 -1.46 -3.81 -8.54
CA TYR A 138 -0.35 -4.71 -8.25
C TYR A 138 0.48 -4.97 -9.52
N PRO A 139 1.78 -5.23 -9.37
CA PRO A 139 2.63 -5.59 -10.50
C PRO A 139 2.38 -7.03 -10.94
N LEU A 140 2.66 -7.30 -12.21
CA LEU A 140 2.70 -8.64 -12.77
C LEU A 140 4.16 -9.04 -12.99
N VAL A 141 4.64 -9.96 -12.15
CA VAL A 141 6.02 -10.46 -12.13
C VAL A 141 6.13 -11.74 -12.95
N TYR A 142 7.30 -11.99 -13.55
CA TYR A 142 7.63 -13.25 -14.24
C TYR A 142 7.69 -14.45 -13.28
#